data_AF-A0A8X7V1B5-F1
#
_entry.id   AF-A0A8X7V1B5-F1
#
_cell.length_a   1.000
_cell.length_b   1.000
_cell.length_c   1.000
_cell.angle_alpha   90.00
_cell.angle_beta   90.00
_cell.angle_gamma   90.00
#
_symmetry.space_group_name_H-M   'P 1'
#
loop_
_entity.id
_entity.type
_entity.pdbx_description
1 polymer ?
#
loop_
_entity_poly.entity_id
_entity_poly.type
_entity_poly.pdbx_seq_one_letter_code
_entity_poly.pdbx_strand_id
1 'polypeptide(L)'
;MNTYDMVKQEFIKKWITTLHMLDSSVEHPMNVTERKNAIRLSSDIAMAATRSGATLWSRALISRTGNTTTCKPVAHRILKKARNRMKNRCTTITRNGKFGTKTRVRKRTELLKSLVPGGELIDDKDYLIKETLDYIVYLRAQVDVMRTVADVDSVTKDRKNE
;
A
#
# COMPACT_ATOMS: atom_id res chain seq x y z
N MET A 1 -23.77 0.80 3.04
CA MET A 1 -22.34 0.52 3.34
C MET A 1 -21.52 1.71 2.89
N ASN A 2 -20.79 2.38 3.79
CA ASN A 2 -20.03 3.57 3.40
C ASN A 2 -18.77 3.18 2.60
N THR A 3 -18.21 4.12 1.83
CA THR A 3 -17.02 3.88 0.98
C THR A 3 -15.83 3.34 1.78
N TYR A 4 -15.70 3.77 3.04
CA TYR A 4 -14.63 3.35 3.93
C TYR A 4 -14.73 1.86 4.32
N ASP A 5 -15.93 1.39 4.65
CA ASP A 5 -16.18 -0.01 4.96
C ASP A 5 -15.93 -0.90 3.75
N MET A 6 -16.26 -0.42 2.54
CA MET A 6 -15.95 -1.14 1.30
C MET A 6 -14.43 -1.25 1.09
N VAL A 7 -13.68 -0.19 1.39
CA VAL A 7 -12.20 -0.23 1.37
C VAL A 7 -11.65 -1.22 2.39
N LYS A 8 -12.16 -1.23 3.63
CA LYS A 8 -11.78 -2.21 4.65
C LYS A 8 -12.06 -3.64 4.20
N GLN A 9 -13.26 -3.91 3.67
CA GLN A 9 -13.61 -5.25 3.18
C GLN A 9 -12.71 -5.70 2.03
N GLU A 10 -12.48 -4.84 1.04
CA GLU A 10 -11.59 -5.18 -0.07
C GLU A 10 -10.16 -5.40 0.42
N PHE A 11 -9.68 -4.58 1.36
CA PHE A 11 -8.37 -4.77 1.98
C PHE A 11 -8.26 -6.15 2.66
N ILE A 12 -9.22 -6.53 3.51
CA ILE A 12 -9.22 -7.84 4.18
C ILE A 12 -9.19 -8.98 3.16
N LYS A 13 -10.05 -8.95 2.13
CA LYS A 13 -10.09 -9.99 1.09
C LYS A 13 -8.75 -10.13 0.37
N LYS A 14 -8.13 -9.00 -0.01
CA LYS A 14 -6.81 -9.02 -0.65
C LYS A 14 -5.74 -9.49 0.31
N TRP A 15 -5.80 -9.08 1.58
CA TRP A 15 -4.79 -9.41 2.57
C TRP A 15 -4.76 -10.90 2.90
N ILE A 16 -5.93 -11.52 3.13
CA ILE A 16 -6.05 -12.99 3.30
C ILE A 16 -5.48 -13.72 2.09
N THR A 17 -5.83 -13.28 0.88
CA THR A 17 -5.33 -13.89 -0.36
C THR A 17 -3.80 -13.81 -0.43
N THR A 18 -3.22 -12.64 -0.12
CA THR A 18 -1.77 -12.46 -0.14
C THR A 18 -1.07 -13.24 0.97
N LEU A 19 -1.67 -13.36 2.15
CA LEU A 19 -1.13 -14.14 3.26
C LEU A 19 -1.06 -15.62 2.91
N HIS A 20 -2.13 -16.22 2.40
CA HIS A 20 -2.12 -17.61 1.93
C HIS A 20 -1.07 -17.85 0.83
N MET A 21 -0.89 -16.88 -0.08
CA MET A 21 0.14 -16.99 -1.12
C MET A 21 1.55 -16.97 -0.54
N LEU A 22 1.85 -16.08 0.41
CA LEU A 22 3.16 -16.02 1.05
C LEU A 22 3.42 -17.29 1.88
N ASP A 23 2.41 -17.76 2.62
CA ASP A 23 2.50 -18.97 3.43
C ASP A 23 2.77 -20.23 2.58
N SER A 24 2.04 -20.38 1.45
CA SER A 24 2.24 -21.50 0.52
C SER A 24 3.60 -21.54 -0.18
N SER A 25 4.35 -20.44 -0.14
CA SER A 25 5.67 -20.33 -0.77
C SER A 25 6.82 -20.62 0.21
N VAL A 26 6.52 -20.90 1.48
CA VAL A 26 7.50 -21.08 2.54
C VAL A 26 7.76 -22.58 2.72
N GLU A 27 8.95 -23.01 2.36
CA GLU A 27 9.38 -24.42 2.49
C GLU A 27 9.89 -24.75 3.91
N HIS A 28 10.24 -23.72 4.71
CA HIS A 28 10.88 -23.87 6.02
C HIS A 28 10.22 -22.96 7.06
N PRO A 29 10.09 -23.39 8.34
CA PRO A 29 9.48 -22.57 9.37
C PRO A 29 10.18 -21.21 9.51
N MET A 30 9.44 -20.13 9.27
CA MET A 30 9.98 -18.77 9.33
C MET A 30 10.33 -18.34 10.75
N ASN A 31 11.47 -17.66 10.90
CA ASN A 31 11.80 -16.99 12.16
C ASN A 31 10.87 -15.78 12.42
N VAL A 32 10.92 -15.21 13.63
CA VAL A 32 10.05 -14.08 14.03
C VAL A 32 10.23 -12.87 13.10
N THR A 33 11.46 -12.57 12.69
CA THR A 33 11.78 -11.42 11.84
C THR A 33 11.24 -11.61 10.42
N GLU A 34 11.37 -12.82 9.87
CA GLU A 34 10.80 -13.21 8.58
C GLU A 34 9.27 -13.12 8.59
N ARG A 35 8.62 -13.65 9.64
CA ARG A 35 7.16 -13.54 9.81
C ARG A 35 6.71 -12.08 9.85
N LYS A 36 7.39 -11.23 10.62
CA LYS A 36 7.11 -9.78 10.68
C LYS A 36 7.22 -9.12 9.31
N ASN A 37 8.29 -9.44 8.56
CA ASN A 37 8.51 -8.89 7.23
C ASN A 37 7.46 -9.40 6.22
N ALA A 38 7.06 -10.67 6.29
CA ALA A 38 6.01 -11.26 5.46
C ALA A 38 4.63 -10.63 5.73
N ILE A 39 4.31 -10.36 7.00
CA ILE A 39 3.06 -9.65 7.38
C ILE A 39 3.07 -8.23 6.80
N ARG A 40 4.17 -7.49 6.94
CA ARG A 40 4.30 -6.14 6.37
C ARG A 40 4.19 -6.17 4.84
N LEU A 41 4.89 -7.11 4.20
CA LEU A 41 4.92 -7.26 2.76
C LEU A 41 3.54 -7.62 2.19
N SER A 42 2.87 -8.63 2.75
CA SER A 42 1.51 -9.00 2.35
C SER A 42 0.54 -7.83 2.50
N SER A 43 0.66 -7.06 3.57
CA SER A 43 -0.14 -5.85 3.78
C SER A 43 0.10 -4.79 2.70
N ASP A 44 1.34 -4.46 2.38
CA ASP A 44 1.68 -3.48 1.34
C ASP A 44 1.14 -3.93 -0.03
N ILE A 45 1.27 -5.22 -0.37
CA ILE A 45 0.72 -5.80 -1.60
C ILE A 45 -0.81 -5.73 -1.62
N ALA A 46 -1.46 -6.07 -0.50
CA ALA A 46 -2.91 -6.04 -0.38
C ALA A 46 -3.46 -4.62 -0.55
N MET A 47 -2.88 -3.63 0.14
CA MET A 47 -3.23 -2.21 -0.02
C MET A 47 -3.06 -1.74 -1.47
N ALA A 48 -1.98 -2.13 -2.15
CA ALA A 48 -1.80 -1.74 -3.54
C ALA A 48 -2.82 -2.44 -4.48
N ALA A 49 -3.18 -3.69 -4.18
CA ALA A 49 -4.10 -4.50 -4.97
C ALA A 49 -5.56 -4.01 -4.88
N THR A 50 -5.99 -3.46 -3.74
CA THR A 50 -7.34 -2.87 -3.60
C THR A 50 -7.53 -1.69 -4.54
N ARG A 51 -6.48 -0.87 -4.76
CA ARG A 51 -6.50 0.21 -5.73
C ARG A 51 -6.13 -0.22 -7.16
N SER A 52 -5.79 -1.50 -7.33
CA SER A 52 -5.43 -2.11 -8.61
C SER A 52 -4.33 -1.36 -9.39
N GLY A 53 -3.38 -0.74 -8.70
CA GLY A 53 -2.31 0.05 -9.33
C GLY A 53 -2.80 1.29 -10.09
N ALA A 54 -3.98 1.83 -9.73
CA ALA A 54 -4.54 3.02 -10.37
C ALA A 54 -3.90 4.33 -9.88
N THR A 55 -3.20 4.30 -8.75
CA THR A 55 -2.57 5.46 -8.09
C THR A 55 -1.05 5.33 -8.12
N LEU A 56 -0.33 6.44 -7.99
CA LEU A 56 1.14 6.40 -7.89
C LEU A 56 1.59 5.72 -6.62
N TRP A 57 0.90 5.97 -5.49
CA TRP A 57 1.27 5.34 -4.22
C TRP A 57 1.13 3.81 -4.27
N SER A 58 0.08 3.27 -4.88
CA SER A 58 -0.10 1.82 -4.97
C SER A 58 0.97 1.18 -5.84
N ARG A 59 1.45 1.87 -6.88
CA ARG A 59 2.56 1.41 -7.71
C ARG A 59 3.88 1.46 -6.98
N ALA A 60 4.15 2.54 -6.25
CA ALA A 60 5.36 2.69 -5.46
C ALA A 60 5.48 1.60 -4.38
N LEU A 61 4.36 1.25 -3.71
CA LEU A 61 4.32 0.10 -2.80
C LEU A 61 4.76 -1.18 -3.51
N ILE A 62 4.20 -1.49 -4.68
CA ILE A 62 4.56 -2.70 -5.43
C ILE A 62 6.02 -2.67 -5.88
N SER A 63 6.52 -1.54 -6.37
CA SER A 63 7.92 -1.39 -6.78
C SER A 63 8.90 -1.66 -5.62
N ARG A 64 8.53 -1.26 -4.40
CA ARG A 64 9.31 -1.54 -3.18
C ARG A 64 9.34 -3.03 -2.80
N THR A 65 8.41 -3.83 -3.32
CA THR A 65 8.35 -5.28 -3.10
C THR A 65 9.14 -6.11 -4.12
N GLY A 66 9.74 -5.47 -5.13
CA GLY A 66 10.29 -6.13 -6.33
C GLY A 66 11.57 -6.96 -6.15
N ASN A 67 12.14 -7.02 -4.95
CA ASN A 67 13.48 -7.56 -4.69
C ASN A 67 13.51 -8.61 -3.56
N THR A 68 12.40 -8.84 -2.85
CA THR A 68 12.30 -9.92 -1.88
C THR A 68 11.81 -11.18 -2.60
N THR A 69 12.73 -12.13 -2.76
CA THR A 69 12.55 -13.46 -3.34
C THR A 69 11.26 -14.15 -2.86
N THR A 70 10.59 -14.89 -3.77
CA THR A 70 9.30 -15.64 -3.69
C THR A 70 8.06 -15.01 -4.34
N CYS A 71 7.79 -13.70 -4.20
CA CYS A 71 6.50 -13.11 -4.64
C CYS A 71 6.46 -12.49 -6.05
N LYS A 72 7.49 -12.77 -6.87
CA LYS A 72 7.61 -12.26 -8.26
C LYS A 72 6.35 -12.47 -9.11
N PRO A 73 5.67 -13.64 -9.11
CA PRO A 73 4.53 -13.86 -10.00
C PRO A 73 3.32 -12.96 -9.70
N VAL A 74 3.06 -12.65 -8.43
CA VAL A 74 1.90 -11.88 -7.98
C VAL A 74 2.14 -10.38 -8.17
N ALA A 75 3.30 -9.89 -7.73
CA ALA A 75 3.75 -8.54 -8.04
C ALA A 75 3.70 -8.32 -9.56
N HIS A 76 4.18 -9.29 -10.35
CA HIS A 76 4.16 -9.21 -11.81
C HIS A 76 2.76 -9.28 -12.42
N ARG A 77 1.82 -10.09 -11.91
CA ARG A 77 0.41 -10.12 -12.37
C ARG A 77 -0.34 -8.83 -12.04
N ILE A 78 -0.14 -8.28 -10.84
CA ILE A 78 -0.72 -7.00 -10.42
C ILE A 78 -0.10 -5.87 -11.25
N LEU A 79 1.23 -5.85 -11.42
CA LEU A 79 1.95 -4.90 -12.30
C LEU A 79 1.47 -5.01 -13.74
N LYS A 80 1.29 -6.22 -14.30
CA LYS A 80 0.80 -6.43 -15.67
C LYS A 80 -0.62 -5.89 -15.82
N LYS A 81 -1.50 -6.15 -14.84
CA LYS A 81 -2.88 -5.61 -14.83
C LYS A 81 -2.91 -4.09 -14.67
N ALA A 82 -2.05 -3.52 -13.83
CA ALA A 82 -1.90 -2.08 -13.64
C ALA A 82 -1.30 -1.38 -14.88
N ARG A 83 -0.30 -1.99 -15.51
CA ARG A 83 0.34 -1.51 -16.75
C ARG A 83 -0.63 -1.52 -17.93
N ASN A 84 -1.47 -2.55 -18.05
CA ASN A 84 -2.49 -2.62 -19.10
C ASN A 84 -3.57 -1.54 -18.95
N ARG A 85 -3.87 -1.09 -17.72
CA ARG A 85 -4.79 0.04 -17.47
C ARG A 85 -4.15 1.41 -17.69
N MET A 86 -2.82 1.50 -17.62
CA MET A 86 -2.05 2.73 -17.84
C MET A 86 -1.99 3.15 -19.31
N LYS A 87 -2.06 2.20 -20.25
CA LYS A 87 -2.01 2.50 -21.69
C LYS A 87 -3.14 3.46 -22.14
N ASN A 88 -4.15 3.65 -21.28
CA ASN A 88 -5.35 4.46 -21.55
C ASN A 88 -5.46 5.72 -20.65
N ARG A 89 -4.48 6.03 -19.78
CA ARG A 89 -4.52 7.20 -18.88
C ARG A 89 -3.22 8.00 -18.93
N CYS A 90 -3.16 8.83 -19.97
CA CYS A 90 -2.43 10.07 -20.16
C CYS A 90 -1.02 10.26 -19.55
N THR A 91 -0.10 10.49 -20.46
CA THR A 91 1.08 11.37 -20.41
C THR A 91 0.81 12.73 -19.76
N THR A 92 1.62 13.13 -18.78
CA THR A 92 2.11 14.52 -18.68
C THR A 92 3.43 14.54 -17.91
N ILE A 93 4.54 14.40 -18.63
CA ILE A 93 5.86 14.86 -18.17
C ILE A 93 5.99 16.26 -18.75
N THR A 94 5.70 17.29 -17.97
CA THR A 94 5.98 18.67 -18.37
C THR A 94 6.92 19.32 -17.37
N ARG A 95 8.08 19.70 -17.88
CA ARG A 95 9.11 20.46 -17.19
C ARG A 95 8.72 21.95 -17.09
N ASN A 96 9.26 22.57 -16.05
CA ASN A 96 9.50 24.00 -15.83
C ASN A 96 8.39 24.85 -15.22
N GLY A 97 8.76 25.52 -14.11
CA GLY A 97 8.06 26.64 -13.51
C GLY A 97 8.74 27.07 -12.20
N LYS A 98 9.71 27.99 -12.29
CA LYS A 98 10.37 28.59 -11.12
C LYS A 98 9.41 29.60 -10.49
N PHE A 99 8.84 29.29 -9.32
CA PHE A 99 8.04 30.24 -8.53
C PHE A 99 8.69 30.47 -7.16
N GLY A 100 9.20 31.68 -6.96
CA GLY A 100 9.77 32.15 -5.69
C GLY A 100 8.71 32.55 -4.66
N THR A 101 9.18 32.67 -3.40
CA THR A 101 8.58 33.35 -2.23
C THR A 101 7.60 32.62 -1.29
N LYS A 102 7.54 31.27 -1.24
CA LYS A 102 6.87 30.56 -0.11
C LYS A 102 7.68 29.36 0.43
N THR A 103 8.83 29.64 1.05
CA THR A 103 9.73 28.61 1.62
C THR A 103 9.02 27.63 2.57
N ARG A 104 8.06 28.10 3.38
CA ARG A 104 7.31 27.24 4.31
C ARG A 104 6.37 26.26 3.59
N VAL A 105 5.64 26.72 2.57
CA VAL A 105 4.74 25.85 1.78
C VAL A 105 5.58 24.86 0.99
N ARG A 106 6.69 25.29 0.39
CA ARG A 106 7.63 24.40 -0.30
C ARG A 106 8.14 23.30 0.62
N LYS A 107 8.67 23.63 1.80
CA LYS A 107 9.14 22.63 2.78
C LYS A 107 8.05 21.63 3.18
N ARG A 108 6.83 22.11 3.40
CA ARG A 108 5.68 21.23 3.71
C ARG A 108 5.31 20.32 2.54
N THR A 109 5.35 20.83 1.32
CA THR A 109 5.12 20.03 0.10
C THR A 109 6.20 18.97 -0.05
N GLU A 110 7.49 19.30 0.13
CA GLU A 110 8.57 18.31 0.08
C GLU A 110 8.42 17.22 1.17
N LEU A 111 8.04 17.62 2.39
CA LEU A 111 7.74 16.66 3.45
C LEU A 111 6.55 15.76 3.09
N LEU A 112 5.51 16.31 2.46
CA LEU A 112 4.37 15.51 2.04
C LEU A 112 4.76 14.53 0.93
N LYS A 113 5.60 14.96 -0.02
CA LYS A 113 6.14 14.10 -1.08
C LYS A 113 6.89 12.90 -0.51
N SER A 114 7.64 13.05 0.59
CA SER A 114 8.39 11.96 1.21
C SER A 114 7.55 11.02 2.09
N LEU A 115 6.34 11.43 2.49
CA LEU A 115 5.43 10.61 3.30
C LEU A 115 4.52 9.72 2.45
N VAL A 116 4.16 10.18 1.24
CA VAL A 116 3.32 9.41 0.32
C VAL A 116 4.23 8.58 -0.57
N PRO A 117 4.07 7.24 -0.63
CA PRO A 117 4.87 6.41 -1.53
C PRO A 117 4.81 6.95 -2.97
N GLY A 118 5.96 7.25 -3.58
CA GLY A 118 6.02 7.80 -4.95
C GLY A 118 5.55 9.25 -5.07
N GLY A 119 5.33 9.96 -3.95
CA GLY A 119 4.99 11.37 -3.93
C GLY A 119 6.11 12.25 -4.45
N GLU A 120 7.37 11.79 -4.40
CA GLU A 120 8.53 12.46 -4.97
C GLU A 120 8.42 12.66 -6.48
N LEU A 121 7.62 11.83 -7.16
CA LEU A 121 7.37 11.89 -8.60
C LEU A 121 6.26 12.88 -8.98
N ILE A 122 5.60 13.50 -8.00
CA ILE A 122 4.43 14.36 -8.23
C ILE A 122 4.82 15.83 -8.12
N ASP A 123 4.78 16.55 -9.23
CA ASP A 123 5.02 18.01 -9.22
C ASP A 123 3.74 18.84 -9.06
N ASP A 124 2.61 18.32 -9.53
CA ASP A 124 1.30 18.94 -9.37
C ASP A 124 0.81 18.82 -7.92
N LYS A 125 0.61 19.97 -7.26
CA LYS A 125 0.20 20.02 -5.84
C LYS A 125 -1.22 19.50 -5.61
N ASP A 126 -2.13 19.74 -6.53
CA ASP A 126 -3.53 19.31 -6.40
C ASP A 126 -3.61 17.79 -6.57
N TYR A 127 -2.81 17.24 -7.48
CA TYR A 127 -2.67 15.80 -7.64
C TYR A 127 -2.00 15.14 -6.43
N LEU A 128 -0.97 15.77 -5.83
CA LEU A 128 -0.34 15.28 -4.60
C LEU A 128 -1.34 15.19 -3.45
N ILE A 129 -2.19 16.23 -3.27
CA ILE A 129 -3.24 16.21 -2.25
C ILE A 129 -4.23 15.09 -2.52
N LYS A 130 -4.65 14.87 -3.76
CA LYS A 130 -5.57 13.77 -4.14
C LYS A 130 -4.98 12.39 -3.82
N GLU A 131 -3.73 12.14 -4.21
CA GLU A 131 -3.02 10.89 -3.90
C GLU A 131 -2.85 10.69 -2.39
N THR A 132 -2.58 11.77 -1.65
CA THR A 132 -2.48 11.75 -0.18
C THR A 132 -3.81 11.37 0.46
N LEU A 133 -4.90 12.01 0.06
CA LEU A 133 -6.24 11.75 0.60
C LEU A 133 -6.67 10.31 0.33
N ASP A 134 -6.42 9.80 -0.87
CA ASP A 134 -6.67 8.41 -1.22
C ASP A 134 -5.82 7.48 -0.33
N TYR A 135 -4.51 7.74 -0.19
CA TYR A 135 -3.62 6.91 0.62
C TYR A 135 -4.00 6.85 2.11
N ILE A 136 -4.43 7.98 2.71
CA ILE A 136 -4.88 8.03 4.11
C ILE A 136 -6.06 7.10 4.37
N VAL A 137 -7.01 7.02 3.43
CA VAL A 137 -8.18 6.13 3.57
C VAL A 137 -7.72 4.66 3.66
N TYR A 138 -6.77 4.26 2.83
CA TYR A 138 -6.22 2.90 2.85
C TYR A 138 -5.35 2.63 4.08
N LEU A 139 -4.55 3.60 4.54
CA LEU A 139 -3.77 3.47 5.78
C LEU A 139 -4.68 3.25 6.99
N ARG A 140 -5.76 4.02 7.09
CA ARG A 140 -6.75 3.81 8.17
C ARG A 140 -7.35 2.42 8.10
N ALA A 141 -7.76 1.98 6.91
CA ALA A 141 -8.33 0.65 6.74
C ALA A 141 -7.35 -0.47 7.13
N GLN A 142 -6.08 -0.34 6.75
CA GLN A 142 -5.01 -1.27 7.14
C GLN A 142 -4.88 -1.36 8.66
N VAL A 143 -4.76 -0.21 9.33
CA VAL A 143 -4.56 -0.15 10.79
C VAL A 143 -5.75 -0.72 11.55
N ASP A 144 -6.98 -0.37 11.15
CA ASP A 144 -8.19 -0.84 11.82
C ASP A 144 -8.31 -2.37 11.74
N VAL A 145 -8.00 -2.94 10.59
CA VAL A 145 -8.00 -4.39 10.39
C VAL A 145 -6.92 -5.08 11.23
N MET A 146 -5.70 -4.54 11.24
CA MET A 146 -4.60 -5.11 12.04
C MET A 146 -4.88 -5.06 13.55
N ARG A 147 -5.50 -3.97 14.03
CA ARG A 147 -5.95 -3.86 15.43
C ARG A 147 -7.01 -4.90 15.76
N THR A 148 -8.01 -5.05 14.90
CA THR A 148 -9.07 -6.05 15.09
C THR A 148 -8.49 -7.47 15.22
N VAL A 149 -7.49 -7.82 14.41
CA VAL A 149 -6.80 -9.11 14.50
C VAL A 149 -6.05 -9.26 15.83
N ALA A 150 -5.36 -8.20 16.28
CA ALA A 150 -4.65 -8.22 17.56
C ALA A 150 -5.59 -8.35 18.77
N ASP A 151 -6.74 -7.69 18.72
CA ASP A 151 -7.76 -7.75 19.77
C ASP A 151 -8.42 -9.14 19.84
N VAL A 152 -8.58 -9.82 18.71
CA VAL A 152 -9.06 -11.21 18.69
C VAL A 152 -8.00 -12.17 19.27
N ASP A 153 -6.72 -11.92 19.00
CA ASP A 153 -5.62 -12.74 19.57
C ASP A 153 -5.52 -12.61 21.10
N SER A 154 -5.73 -11.41 21.66
CA SER A 154 -5.74 -11.23 23.12
C SER A 154 -6.91 -11.97 23.78
N VAL A 155 -8.12 -11.84 23.24
CA VAL A 155 -9.32 -12.52 23.77
C VAL A 155 -9.21 -14.04 23.70
N THR A 156 -8.58 -14.58 22.65
CA THR A 156 -8.46 -16.04 22.47
C THR A 156 -7.41 -16.68 23.38
N LYS A 157 -6.43 -15.92 23.87
CA LYS A 157 -5.46 -16.40 24.88
C LYS A 157 -6.09 -16.52 26.26
N ASP A 158 -6.95 -15.57 26.64
CA ASP A 158 -7.63 -15.60 27.94
C ASP A 158 -8.56 -16.80 28.09
N ARG A 159 -9.23 -17.22 27.00
CA ARG A 159 -10.13 -18.40 27.00
C ARG A 159 -9.44 -19.76 27.03
N LYS A 160 -8.12 -19.85 26.80
CA LYS A 160 -7.38 -21.13 26.89
C LYS A 160 -6.79 -21.39 28.27
N ASN A 161 -6.91 -20.42 29.18
CA ASN A 161 -6.41 -20.49 30.55
C ASN A 161 -7.53 -20.69 31.58
N GLU A 162 -8.75 -21.00 31.12
CA GLU A 162 -9.94 -21.37 31.90
C GLU A 162 -10.33 -22.81 31.56
#